data_AF-A0A428S681-F1
#
_entry.id   AF-A0A428S681-F1
#
_cell.length_a   1.000
_cell.length_b   1.000
_cell.length_c   1.000
_cell.angle_alpha   90.00
_cell.angle_beta   90.00
_cell.angle_gamma   90.00
#
_symmetry.space_group_name_H-M   'P 1'
#
loop_
_entity.id
_entity.type
_entity.pdbx_description
1 polymer ?
#
loop_
_entity_poly.entity_id
_entity_poly.type
_entity_poly.pdbx_seq_one_letter_code
_entity_poly.pdbx_strand_id
1 'polypeptide(L)'
;MRLIVRDTDTEAAEYVASYILQRIKEYDPTPERPFVLGLPTGGSPTEVYRLLAASYKAGEVSFENVVTFNMDEYVGIPRDHPQTYHSFMWTHFFSHVNIRPENVHILDGNAPDLEAECARFEDAIQEAGGIDLFLAGIGEDGHVAFNEPGSSLASRTRVKTLAYDTILANSRFFGNDVNQVPRMALTVGVQTVLDAREVVTLALGARKAVALQKCIEGGVNHMWTLSGLQLHRHSMIVADEDATLELQVKTVKYFKSIEQIARQQGFEQGLPRGLRKGKGENGVHVNGSVVVNGVHSPVALKPANIDAYLLRANSPVLAQPTSRSVTPEPTLDSMGSRVVKA
;
A
#
# COMPACT_ATOMS: atom_id res chain seq x y z
N MET A 1 -8.03 4.40 -8.16
CA MET A 1 -7.93 3.00 -7.68
C MET A 1 -8.51 2.05 -8.72
N ARG A 2 -7.83 0.92 -8.94
CA ARG A 2 -8.36 -0.26 -9.65
C ARG A 2 -8.51 -1.38 -8.63
N LEU A 3 -9.60 -2.15 -8.69
CA LEU A 3 -9.72 -3.44 -8.01
C LEU A 3 -9.89 -4.51 -9.10
N ILE A 4 -9.00 -5.47 -9.10
CA ILE A 4 -8.94 -6.57 -10.05
C ILE A 4 -9.28 -7.85 -9.28
N VAL A 5 -10.36 -8.51 -9.66
CA VAL A 5 -10.81 -9.74 -8.99
C VAL A 5 -10.56 -10.92 -9.91
N ARG A 6 -9.91 -11.96 -9.39
CA ARG A 6 -9.67 -13.24 -10.08
C ARG A 6 -10.31 -14.37 -9.31
N ASP A 7 -10.58 -15.47 -10.00
CA ASP A 7 -11.33 -16.58 -9.42
C ASP A 7 -10.47 -17.35 -8.40
N THR A 8 -9.15 -17.35 -8.59
CA THR A 8 -8.19 -18.05 -7.71
C THR A 8 -7.00 -17.18 -7.30
N ASP A 9 -6.32 -17.59 -6.23
CA ASP A 9 -5.06 -16.99 -5.77
C ASP A 9 -3.95 -17.04 -6.83
N THR A 10 -3.91 -18.13 -7.59
CA THR A 10 -2.95 -18.38 -8.67
C THR A 10 -3.19 -17.43 -9.82
N GLU A 11 -4.43 -17.26 -10.28
CA GLU A 11 -4.77 -16.29 -11.34
C GLU A 11 -4.48 -14.84 -10.90
N ALA A 12 -4.69 -14.51 -9.63
CA ALA A 12 -4.33 -13.21 -9.07
C ALA A 12 -2.81 -12.99 -9.09
N ALA A 13 -2.03 -14.01 -8.69
CA ALA A 13 -0.57 -13.96 -8.76
C ALA A 13 -0.04 -13.86 -10.21
N GLU A 14 -0.61 -14.62 -11.14
CA GLU A 14 -0.31 -14.55 -12.58
C GLU A 14 -0.59 -13.18 -13.16
N TYR A 15 -1.71 -12.56 -12.76
CA TYR A 15 -2.04 -11.21 -13.18
C TYR A 15 -1.00 -10.19 -12.69
N VAL A 16 -0.62 -10.25 -11.41
CA VAL A 16 0.40 -9.36 -10.83
C VAL A 16 1.76 -9.58 -11.49
N ALA A 17 2.19 -10.84 -11.66
CA ALA A 17 3.46 -11.16 -12.32
C ALA A 17 3.49 -10.62 -13.75
N SER A 18 2.43 -10.89 -14.54
CA SER A 18 2.29 -10.37 -15.90
C SER A 18 2.35 -8.84 -15.95
N TYR A 19 1.69 -8.18 -15.00
CA TYR A 19 1.70 -6.73 -14.89
C TYR A 19 3.11 -6.19 -14.62
N ILE A 20 3.83 -6.75 -13.64
CA ILE A 20 5.21 -6.36 -13.33
C ILE A 20 6.12 -6.56 -14.55
N LEU A 21 6.03 -7.72 -15.22
CA LEU A 21 6.81 -8.01 -16.43
C LEU A 21 6.52 -7.00 -17.54
N GLN A 22 5.25 -6.65 -17.76
CA GLN A 22 4.85 -5.63 -18.72
C GLN A 22 5.42 -4.26 -18.34
N ARG A 23 5.38 -3.87 -17.06
CA ARG A 23 5.95 -2.59 -16.59
C ARG A 23 7.46 -2.53 -16.84
N ILE A 24 8.21 -3.58 -16.52
CA ILE A 24 9.65 -3.66 -16.77
C ILE A 24 9.94 -3.56 -18.28
N LYS A 25 9.21 -4.31 -19.10
CA LYS A 25 9.37 -4.29 -20.58
C LYS A 25 9.02 -2.93 -21.20
N GLU A 26 7.92 -2.31 -20.76
CA GLU A 26 7.52 -0.97 -21.24
C GLU A 26 8.49 0.12 -20.78
N TYR A 27 9.10 -0.06 -19.60
CA TYR A 27 10.08 0.87 -19.07
C TYR A 27 11.43 0.76 -19.77
N ASP A 28 11.83 -0.44 -20.25
CA ASP A 28 13.08 -0.71 -20.96
C ASP A 28 14.33 -0.21 -20.18
N PRO A 29 14.64 -0.82 -19.02
CA PRO A 29 15.65 -0.30 -18.11
C PRO A 29 17.08 -0.48 -18.63
N THR A 30 17.89 0.57 -18.46
CA THR A 30 19.32 0.60 -18.78
C THR A 30 20.14 0.82 -17.51
N PRO A 31 21.48 0.64 -17.51
CA PRO A 31 22.31 0.92 -16.34
C PRO A 31 22.17 2.35 -15.81
N GLU A 32 21.95 3.33 -16.69
CA GLU A 32 21.79 4.76 -16.34
C GLU A 32 20.36 5.10 -15.91
N ARG A 33 19.40 4.24 -16.25
CA ARG A 33 17.98 4.41 -15.96
C ARG A 33 17.39 3.07 -15.52
N PRO A 34 17.68 2.62 -14.29
CA PRO A 34 17.13 1.38 -13.78
C PRO A 34 15.62 1.49 -13.55
N PHE A 35 14.93 0.35 -13.52
CA PHE A 35 13.55 0.25 -13.05
C PHE A 35 13.55 -0.03 -11.56
N VAL A 36 12.91 0.83 -10.76
CA VAL A 36 12.94 0.74 -9.30
C VAL A 36 11.68 0.04 -8.78
N LEU A 37 11.85 -1.11 -8.12
CA LEU A 37 10.79 -2.01 -7.71
C LEU A 37 10.75 -2.19 -6.18
N GLY A 38 9.65 -1.77 -5.55
CA GLY A 38 9.36 -2.06 -4.14
C GLY A 38 8.80 -3.48 -3.98
N LEU A 39 9.29 -4.25 -3.00
CA LEU A 39 8.96 -5.67 -2.84
C LEU A 39 8.52 -6.05 -1.41
N PRO A 40 7.44 -6.84 -1.26
CA PRO A 40 7.01 -7.38 0.03
C PRO A 40 7.63 -8.77 0.30
N THR A 41 7.51 -9.25 1.53
CA THR A 41 7.73 -10.67 1.87
C THR A 41 6.41 -11.35 2.23
N GLY A 42 6.49 -12.56 2.81
CA GLY A 42 5.33 -13.33 3.27
C GLY A 42 4.78 -14.27 2.21
N GLY A 43 3.68 -14.96 2.56
CA GLY A 43 3.14 -16.05 1.72
C GLY A 43 2.51 -15.58 0.41
N SER A 44 1.82 -14.44 0.41
CA SER A 44 1.09 -13.94 -0.77
C SER A 44 1.97 -13.68 -2.01
N PRO A 45 3.15 -13.04 -1.92
CA PRO A 45 3.97 -12.76 -3.11
C PRO A 45 4.81 -13.96 -3.61
N THR A 46 4.86 -15.09 -2.89
CA THR A 46 5.74 -16.22 -3.25
C THR A 46 5.48 -16.74 -4.66
N GLU A 47 4.20 -16.85 -5.04
CA GLU A 47 3.84 -17.33 -6.38
C GLU A 47 4.17 -16.30 -7.47
N VAL A 48 4.05 -15.00 -7.16
CA VAL A 48 4.51 -13.92 -8.05
C VAL A 48 6.01 -14.06 -8.31
N TYR A 49 6.83 -14.28 -7.27
CA TYR A 49 8.27 -14.47 -7.43
C TYR A 49 8.62 -15.70 -8.27
N ARG A 50 7.92 -16.81 -8.06
CA ARG A 50 8.09 -18.02 -8.87
C ARG A 50 7.85 -17.75 -10.35
N LEU A 51 6.78 -17.02 -10.68
CA LEU A 51 6.42 -16.67 -12.05
C LEU A 51 7.42 -15.67 -12.68
N LEU A 52 7.86 -14.66 -11.94
CA LEU A 52 8.89 -13.72 -12.41
C LEU A 52 10.22 -14.43 -12.73
N ALA A 53 10.65 -15.35 -11.85
CA ALA A 53 11.83 -16.17 -12.09
C ALA A 53 11.67 -17.12 -13.28
N ALA A 54 10.46 -17.68 -13.48
CA ALA A 54 10.17 -18.51 -14.66
C ALA A 54 10.26 -17.71 -15.97
N SER A 55 9.70 -16.50 -16.02
CA SER A 55 9.80 -15.62 -17.19
C SER A 55 11.24 -15.17 -17.47
N TYR A 56 12.06 -14.94 -16.44
CA TYR A 56 13.50 -14.72 -16.64
C TYR A 56 14.18 -15.94 -17.27
N LYS A 57 13.93 -17.14 -16.73
CA LYS A 57 14.51 -18.40 -17.26
C LYS A 57 14.04 -18.70 -18.70
N ALA A 58 12.86 -18.23 -19.08
CA ALA A 58 12.33 -18.29 -20.44
C ALA A 58 12.91 -17.23 -21.39
N GLY A 59 13.76 -16.31 -20.91
CA GLY A 59 14.36 -15.24 -21.70
C GLY A 59 13.41 -14.08 -22.01
N GLU A 60 12.29 -13.97 -21.28
CA GLU A 60 11.26 -12.96 -21.55
C GLU A 60 11.57 -11.60 -20.90
N VAL A 61 12.37 -11.57 -19.85
CA VAL A 61 12.70 -10.37 -19.07
C VAL A 61 14.11 -10.47 -18.51
N SER A 62 14.76 -9.34 -18.26
CA SER A 62 16.02 -9.24 -17.52
C SER A 62 15.82 -8.39 -16.27
N PHE A 63 16.43 -8.81 -15.16
CA PHE A 63 16.47 -8.08 -13.90
C PHE A 63 17.81 -7.37 -13.65
N GLU A 64 18.71 -7.38 -14.63
CA GLU A 64 20.06 -6.82 -14.51
C GLU A 64 20.05 -5.31 -14.19
N ASN A 65 19.12 -4.57 -14.81
CA ASN A 65 18.94 -3.13 -14.60
C ASN A 65 17.70 -2.82 -13.73
N VAL A 66 17.32 -3.76 -12.85
CA VAL A 66 16.27 -3.55 -11.85
C VAL A 66 16.94 -3.29 -10.51
N VAL A 67 16.46 -2.26 -9.80
CA VAL A 67 16.84 -1.92 -8.42
C VAL A 67 15.67 -2.23 -7.51
N THR A 68 15.90 -2.94 -6.40
CA THR A 68 14.84 -3.38 -5.50
C THR A 68 14.95 -2.77 -4.12
N PHE A 69 13.80 -2.43 -3.53
CA PHE A 69 13.69 -1.98 -2.15
C PHE A 69 12.65 -2.83 -1.42
N ASN A 70 13.09 -3.58 -0.41
CA ASN A 70 12.18 -4.36 0.43
C ASN A 70 11.49 -3.49 1.48
N MET A 71 10.27 -3.88 1.85
CA MET A 71 9.41 -3.11 2.77
C MET A 71 9.92 -3.07 4.21
N ASP A 72 10.58 -4.13 4.67
CA ASP A 72 10.87 -4.33 6.07
C ASP A 72 11.97 -5.38 6.30
N GLU A 73 12.50 -5.38 7.53
CA GLU A 73 13.34 -6.45 8.08
C GLU A 73 13.19 -6.50 9.61
N TYR A 74 13.30 -7.68 10.20
CA TYR A 74 13.26 -7.85 11.65
C TYR A 74 14.51 -7.28 12.33
N VAL A 75 14.33 -6.66 13.50
CA VAL A 75 15.44 -6.15 14.32
C VAL A 75 16.01 -7.25 15.22
N GLY A 76 17.34 -7.34 15.28
CA GLY A 76 18.06 -8.16 16.27
C GLY A 76 18.10 -9.67 15.97
N ILE A 77 17.82 -10.08 14.73
CA ILE A 77 17.96 -11.47 14.29
C ILE A 77 19.17 -11.60 13.34
N PRO A 78 20.03 -12.62 13.49
CA PRO A 78 21.18 -12.81 12.59
C PRO A 78 20.76 -12.82 11.12
N ARG A 79 21.49 -12.11 10.26
CA ARG A 79 21.13 -11.92 8.84
C ARG A 79 20.96 -13.24 8.07
N ASP A 80 21.73 -14.25 8.44
CA ASP A 80 21.74 -15.61 7.88
C ASP A 80 20.65 -16.53 8.47
N HIS A 81 19.88 -16.06 9.46
CA HIS A 81 18.77 -16.82 10.00
C HIS A 81 17.71 -17.07 8.91
N PRO A 82 17.15 -18.29 8.79
CA PRO A 82 16.24 -18.65 7.69
C PRO A 82 14.95 -17.83 7.64
N GLN A 83 14.57 -17.22 8.77
CA GLN A 83 13.35 -16.40 8.88
C GLN A 83 13.58 -14.89 8.73
N THR A 84 14.79 -14.43 8.39
CA THR A 84 15.00 -13.03 8.00
C THR A 84 14.36 -12.77 6.65
N TYR A 85 13.95 -11.53 6.42
CA TYR A 85 13.42 -11.13 5.11
C TYR A 85 14.52 -11.09 4.05
N HIS A 86 15.77 -10.86 4.45
CA HIS A 86 16.94 -11.14 3.64
C HIS A 86 16.96 -12.58 3.13
N SER A 87 16.96 -13.58 4.03
CA SER A 87 16.97 -15.00 3.65
C SER A 87 15.76 -15.39 2.81
N PHE A 88 14.58 -14.87 3.14
CA PHE A 88 13.36 -15.08 2.37
C PHE A 88 13.55 -14.63 0.91
N MET A 89 14.00 -13.39 0.68
CA MET A 89 14.13 -12.85 -0.67
C MET A 89 15.17 -13.57 -1.51
N TRP A 90 16.32 -13.93 -0.92
CA TRP A 90 17.33 -14.73 -1.62
C TRP A 90 16.85 -16.14 -1.94
N THR A 91 16.07 -16.75 -1.05
CA THR A 91 15.52 -18.10 -1.26
C THR A 91 14.44 -18.11 -2.35
N HIS A 92 13.53 -17.14 -2.32
CA HIS A 92 12.34 -17.15 -3.17
C HIS A 92 12.51 -16.41 -4.50
N PHE A 93 13.43 -15.45 -4.60
CA PHE A 93 13.51 -14.61 -5.79
C PHE A 93 14.93 -14.32 -6.27
N PHE A 94 15.76 -13.63 -5.48
CA PHE A 94 17.00 -13.03 -6.00
C PHE A 94 18.02 -14.05 -6.51
N SER A 95 18.09 -15.26 -5.94
CA SER A 95 18.99 -16.33 -6.43
C SER A 95 18.51 -16.98 -7.74
N HIS A 96 17.32 -16.64 -8.24
CA HIS A 96 16.70 -17.28 -9.40
C HIS A 96 16.65 -16.37 -10.64
N VAL A 97 17.17 -15.14 -10.53
CA VAL A 97 17.21 -14.11 -11.58
C VAL A 97 18.59 -13.47 -11.69
N ASN A 98 18.88 -12.75 -12.79
CA ASN A 98 20.15 -12.03 -12.98
C ASN A 98 20.20 -10.64 -12.31
N ILE A 99 19.51 -10.45 -11.19
CA ILE A 99 19.59 -9.19 -10.46
C ILE A 99 21.00 -9.02 -9.88
N ARG A 100 21.54 -7.81 -9.96
CA ARG A 100 22.86 -7.51 -9.40
C ARG A 100 22.75 -7.32 -7.89
N PRO A 101 23.60 -7.95 -7.05
CA PRO A 101 23.51 -7.83 -5.60
C PRO A 101 23.58 -6.39 -5.07
N GLU A 102 24.34 -5.52 -5.73
CA GLU A 102 24.45 -4.09 -5.41
C GLU A 102 23.16 -3.30 -5.66
N ASN A 103 22.24 -3.83 -6.48
CA ASN A 103 20.94 -3.24 -6.77
C ASN A 103 19.85 -3.74 -5.80
N VAL A 104 20.19 -4.58 -4.83
CA VAL A 104 19.26 -5.13 -3.84
C VAL A 104 19.36 -4.36 -2.53
N HIS A 105 18.29 -3.67 -2.15
CA HIS A 105 18.23 -2.91 -0.90
C HIS A 105 17.21 -3.53 0.06
N ILE A 106 17.71 -4.04 1.19
CA ILE A 106 16.93 -4.52 2.33
C ILE A 106 17.44 -3.77 3.56
N LEU A 107 16.54 -3.36 4.44
CA LEU A 107 16.88 -2.70 5.70
C LEU A 107 17.79 -3.59 6.57
N ASP A 108 18.83 -3.02 7.16
CA ASP A 108 19.69 -3.74 8.10
C ASP A 108 19.13 -3.68 9.53
N GLY A 109 18.34 -4.70 9.90
CA GLY A 109 17.79 -4.84 11.25
C GLY A 109 18.82 -5.05 12.37
N ASN A 110 20.12 -5.19 12.04
CA ASN A 110 21.21 -5.28 13.01
C ASN A 110 22.17 -4.07 12.95
N ALA A 111 21.78 -2.99 12.26
CA ALA A 111 22.56 -1.77 12.23
C ALA A 111 22.79 -1.23 13.66
N PRO A 112 23.98 -0.67 13.95
CA PRO A 112 24.28 -0.12 15.28
C PRO A 112 23.40 1.08 15.63
N ASP A 113 22.97 1.84 14.62
CA ASP A 113 22.01 2.92 14.72
C ASP A 113 20.86 2.66 13.73
N LEU A 114 19.72 2.25 14.28
CA LEU A 114 18.54 1.88 13.51
C LEU A 114 17.85 3.09 12.87
N GLU A 115 17.94 4.27 13.48
CA GLU A 115 17.35 5.49 12.93
C GLU A 115 18.19 5.98 11.75
N ALA A 116 19.53 5.94 11.87
CA ALA A 116 20.43 6.24 10.77
C ALA A 116 20.25 5.27 9.60
N GLU A 117 20.03 3.97 9.85
CA GLU A 117 19.74 3.00 8.80
C GLU A 117 18.42 3.32 8.06
N CYS A 118 17.39 3.71 8.79
CA CYS A 118 16.12 4.13 8.19
C CYS A 118 16.28 5.39 7.32
N ALA A 119 17.05 6.38 7.77
CA ALA A 119 17.35 7.58 6.99
C ALA A 119 18.15 7.24 5.72
N ARG A 120 19.20 6.41 5.84
CA ARG A 120 20.00 5.92 4.71
C ARG A 120 19.14 5.21 3.67
N PHE A 121 18.15 4.43 4.11
CA PHE A 121 17.24 3.71 3.21
C PHE A 121 16.35 4.66 2.41
N GLU A 122 15.85 5.72 3.04
CA GLU A 122 15.09 6.78 2.36
C GLU A 122 15.93 7.56 1.36
N ASP A 123 17.18 7.89 1.73
CA ASP A 123 18.12 8.57 0.84
C ASP A 123 18.43 7.70 -0.38
N ALA A 124 18.65 6.40 -0.19
CA ALA A 124 18.86 5.46 -1.30
C ALA A 124 17.66 5.38 -2.25
N ILE A 125 16.42 5.43 -1.73
CA ILE A 125 15.21 5.49 -2.58
C ILE A 125 15.20 6.80 -3.40
N GLN A 126 15.57 7.93 -2.79
CA GLN A 126 15.63 9.21 -3.48
C GLN A 126 16.73 9.27 -4.54
N GLU A 127 17.92 8.73 -4.24
CA GLU A 127 19.05 8.62 -5.16
C GLU A 127 18.71 7.74 -6.38
N ALA A 128 17.91 6.69 -6.18
CA ALA A 128 17.37 5.87 -7.26
C ALA A 128 16.28 6.58 -8.11
N GLY A 129 15.85 7.79 -7.72
CA GLY A 129 14.83 8.57 -8.42
C GLY A 129 13.39 8.28 -8.00
N GLY A 130 13.20 7.60 -6.87
CA GLY A 130 11.92 7.12 -6.35
C GLY A 130 11.52 5.76 -6.92
N ILE A 131 10.50 5.14 -6.31
CA ILE A 131 10.03 3.80 -6.69
C ILE A 131 9.07 3.90 -7.88
N ASP A 132 9.32 3.16 -8.96
CA ASP A 132 8.46 3.14 -10.15
C ASP A 132 7.21 2.30 -9.92
N LEU A 133 7.38 1.11 -9.31
CA LEU A 133 6.28 0.26 -8.91
C LEU A 133 6.55 -0.33 -7.53
N PHE A 134 5.59 -0.19 -6.62
CA PHE A 134 5.64 -0.80 -5.31
C PHE A 134 4.64 -1.97 -5.26
N LEU A 135 5.15 -3.20 -5.20
CA LEU A 135 4.33 -4.37 -4.88
C LEU A 135 4.16 -4.43 -3.36
N ALA A 136 2.92 -4.50 -2.89
CA ALA A 136 2.60 -4.55 -1.47
C ALA A 136 1.65 -5.72 -1.17
N GLY A 137 1.72 -6.23 0.06
CA GLY A 137 0.68 -7.07 0.64
C GLY A 137 -0.27 -6.26 1.53
N ILE A 138 -1.31 -6.93 2.02
CA ILE A 138 -2.20 -6.42 3.08
C ILE A 138 -2.19 -7.36 4.29
N GLY A 139 -2.05 -6.82 5.50
CA GLY A 139 -2.24 -7.53 6.75
C GLY A 139 -3.71 -7.88 7.03
N GLU A 140 -3.97 -8.81 7.96
CA GLU A 140 -5.35 -9.14 8.38
C GLU A 140 -6.01 -7.97 9.15
N ASP A 141 -5.20 -7.05 9.68
CA ASP A 141 -5.55 -5.77 10.29
C ASP A 141 -5.49 -4.58 9.31
N GLY A 142 -5.26 -4.84 8.01
CA GLY A 142 -5.12 -3.83 6.97
C GLY A 142 -3.81 -3.05 6.97
N HIS A 143 -2.77 -3.53 7.65
CA HIS A 143 -1.45 -2.92 7.55
C HIS A 143 -0.84 -3.06 6.15
N VAL A 144 -0.01 -2.07 5.78
CA VAL A 144 0.96 -2.15 4.69
C VAL A 144 2.36 -2.11 5.29
N ALA A 145 3.26 -3.00 4.86
CA ALA A 145 4.53 -3.24 5.57
C ALA A 145 4.26 -3.58 7.05
N PHE A 146 5.13 -3.21 7.98
CA PHE A 146 4.80 -3.18 9.41
C PHE A 146 4.16 -1.85 9.86
N ASN A 147 3.42 -1.13 8.99
CA ASN A 147 2.65 0.03 9.43
C ASN A 147 1.33 -0.41 10.09
N GLU A 148 1.47 -0.89 11.32
CA GLU A 148 0.37 -1.39 12.14
C GLU A 148 -0.69 -0.33 12.47
N PRO A 149 -1.89 -0.74 12.90
CA PRO A 149 -2.97 0.16 13.27
C PRO A 149 -2.52 1.28 14.22
N GLY A 150 -2.86 2.52 13.86
CA GLY A 150 -2.45 3.73 14.57
C GLY A 150 -1.19 4.40 14.00
N SER A 151 -0.50 3.76 13.05
CA SER A 151 0.65 4.35 12.35
C SER A 151 0.24 5.58 11.53
N SER A 152 1.03 6.65 11.61
CA SER A 152 0.79 7.85 10.80
C SER A 152 0.73 7.52 9.30
N LEU A 153 -0.29 8.01 8.61
CA LEU A 153 -0.40 7.87 7.16
C LEU A 153 0.67 8.68 6.40
N ALA A 154 1.29 9.67 7.07
CA ALA A 154 2.41 10.45 6.55
C ALA A 154 3.78 9.90 7.04
N SER A 155 3.82 8.69 7.59
CA SER A 155 5.05 8.13 8.16
C SER A 155 6.12 7.84 7.10
N ARG A 156 7.37 8.01 7.51
CA ARG A 156 8.58 7.55 6.80
C ARG A 156 9.09 6.24 7.38
N THR A 157 10.14 5.71 6.75
CA THR A 157 10.89 4.54 7.20
C THR A 157 11.37 4.72 8.63
N ARG A 158 11.11 3.73 9.49
CA ARG A 158 11.35 3.82 10.94
C ARG A 158 11.39 2.46 11.61
N VAL A 159 11.87 2.45 12.85
CA VAL A 159 11.68 1.34 13.79
C VAL A 159 10.20 1.25 14.19
N LYS A 160 9.66 0.03 14.18
CA LYS A 160 8.31 -0.25 14.67
C LYS A 160 8.30 -1.45 15.60
N THR A 161 7.65 -1.29 16.75
CA THR A 161 7.29 -2.39 17.65
C THR A 161 6.12 -3.16 17.05
N LEU A 162 6.24 -4.49 17.01
CA LEU A 162 5.19 -5.35 16.50
C LEU A 162 4.06 -5.53 17.52
N ALA A 163 2.82 -5.43 17.07
CA ALA A 163 1.61 -5.75 17.81
C ALA A 163 1.56 -7.23 18.15
N TYR A 164 0.80 -7.53 19.19
CA TYR A 164 0.60 -8.91 19.62
C TYR A 164 0.00 -9.79 18.52
N ASP A 165 -0.95 -9.26 17.73
CA ASP A 165 -1.57 -10.02 16.62
C ASP A 165 -0.54 -10.36 15.53
N THR A 166 0.37 -9.44 15.20
CA THR A 166 1.49 -9.67 14.28
C THR A 166 2.43 -10.75 14.82
N ILE A 167 2.77 -10.68 16.11
CA ILE A 167 3.62 -11.68 16.79
C ILE A 167 2.95 -13.06 16.73
N LEU A 168 1.65 -13.13 17.04
CA LEU A 168 0.88 -14.37 17.01
C LEU A 168 0.83 -14.96 15.59
N ALA A 169 0.52 -14.14 14.58
CA ALA A 169 0.46 -14.56 13.19
C ALA A 169 1.80 -15.06 12.65
N ASN A 170 2.91 -14.44 13.07
CA ASN A 170 4.26 -14.77 12.62
C ASN A 170 4.90 -15.91 13.43
N SER A 171 4.40 -16.23 14.63
CA SER A 171 4.91 -17.35 15.45
C SER A 171 4.99 -18.67 14.70
N ARG A 172 4.11 -18.92 13.72
CA ARG A 172 4.15 -20.10 12.84
C ARG A 172 5.48 -20.29 12.10
N PHE A 173 6.22 -19.22 11.87
CA PHE A 173 7.55 -19.23 11.23
C PHE A 173 8.68 -19.46 12.25
N PHE A 174 8.40 -19.25 13.54
CA PHE A 174 9.34 -19.38 14.66
C PHE A 174 8.95 -20.57 15.56
N GLY A 175 8.63 -21.71 14.94
CA GLY A 175 8.32 -22.95 15.68
C GLY A 175 7.02 -22.91 16.49
N ASN A 176 6.10 -22.00 16.17
CA ASN A 176 4.89 -21.69 16.96
C ASN A 176 5.20 -21.17 18.38
N ASP A 177 6.37 -20.57 18.58
CA ASP A 177 6.77 -19.94 19.84
C ASP A 177 6.82 -18.41 19.69
N VAL A 178 5.86 -17.73 20.35
CA VAL A 178 5.75 -16.27 20.35
C VAL A 178 6.97 -15.58 20.95
N ASN A 179 7.76 -16.26 21.79
CA ASN A 179 8.95 -15.67 22.41
C ASN A 179 10.15 -15.61 21.47
N GLN A 180 10.13 -16.40 20.39
CA GLN A 180 11.18 -16.41 19.38
C GLN A 180 10.93 -15.38 18.26
N VAL A 181 9.74 -14.79 18.22
CA VAL A 181 9.42 -13.75 17.24
C VAL A 181 10.09 -12.43 17.64
N PRO A 182 10.85 -11.78 16.74
CA PRO A 182 11.40 -10.45 17.01
C PRO A 182 10.30 -9.46 17.39
N ARG A 183 10.58 -8.59 18.37
CA ARG A 183 9.58 -7.62 18.88
C ARG A 183 9.56 -6.30 18.13
N MET A 184 10.56 -6.07 17.30
CA MET A 184 10.72 -4.86 16.50
C MET A 184 11.13 -5.21 15.08
N ALA A 185 10.77 -4.33 14.15
CA ALA A 185 11.19 -4.38 12.76
C ALA A 185 11.57 -2.97 12.30
N LEU A 186 12.45 -2.89 11.31
CA LEU A 186 12.57 -1.71 10.47
C LEU A 186 11.54 -1.85 9.36
N THR A 187 10.85 -0.76 9.03
CA THR A 187 9.82 -0.79 8.00
C THR A 187 9.71 0.53 7.28
N VAL A 188 9.48 0.48 5.97
CA VAL A 188 9.11 1.66 5.18
C VAL A 188 7.81 2.26 5.71
N GLY A 189 7.74 3.58 5.73
CA GLY A 189 6.53 4.28 6.15
C GLY A 189 5.40 4.22 5.13
N VAL A 190 4.16 4.53 5.57
CA VAL A 190 3.00 4.59 4.68
C VAL A 190 3.23 5.60 3.55
N GLN A 191 3.78 6.78 3.86
CA GLN A 191 4.06 7.78 2.83
C GLN A 191 5.15 7.32 1.86
N THR A 192 6.14 6.56 2.33
CA THR A 192 7.19 5.96 1.49
C THR A 192 6.59 5.07 0.40
N VAL A 193 5.58 4.26 0.75
CA VAL A 193 4.83 3.44 -0.23
C VAL A 193 3.99 4.33 -1.15
N LEU A 194 3.31 5.33 -0.60
CA LEU A 194 2.45 6.26 -1.37
C LEU A 194 3.24 7.23 -2.27
N ASP A 195 4.55 7.37 -2.08
CA ASP A 195 5.42 8.18 -2.95
C ASP A 195 5.85 7.42 -4.23
N ALA A 196 5.60 6.11 -4.29
CA ALA A 196 5.84 5.33 -5.50
C ALA A 196 4.97 5.83 -6.67
N ARG A 197 5.42 5.65 -7.91
CA ARG A 197 4.61 6.07 -9.09
C ARG A 197 3.37 5.19 -9.25
N GLU A 198 3.51 3.89 -9.00
CA GLU A 198 2.44 2.90 -8.95
C GLU A 198 2.52 2.10 -7.66
N VAL A 199 1.36 1.75 -7.09
CA VAL A 199 1.27 0.78 -6.00
C VAL A 199 0.31 -0.33 -6.41
N VAL A 200 0.81 -1.56 -6.39
CA VAL A 200 0.06 -2.78 -6.67
C VAL A 200 -0.03 -3.59 -5.39
N THR A 201 -1.23 -3.80 -4.87
CA THR A 201 -1.45 -4.58 -3.65
C THR A 201 -2.05 -5.94 -3.97
N LEU A 202 -1.49 -6.99 -3.41
CA LEU A 202 -1.99 -8.36 -3.52
C LEU A 202 -2.73 -8.77 -2.23
N ALA A 203 -4.01 -9.09 -2.34
CA ALA A 203 -4.89 -9.49 -1.24
C ALA A 203 -5.50 -10.87 -1.52
N LEU A 204 -4.98 -11.91 -0.84
CA LEU A 204 -5.37 -13.29 -1.12
C LEU A 204 -5.98 -13.98 0.11
N GLY A 205 -7.08 -14.67 -0.10
CA GLY A 205 -7.77 -15.53 0.85
C GLY A 205 -8.72 -14.80 1.80
N ALA A 206 -9.66 -15.57 2.36
CA ALA A 206 -10.77 -15.08 3.19
C ALA A 206 -10.32 -14.28 4.42
N ARG A 207 -9.14 -14.59 4.98
CA ARG A 207 -8.59 -13.86 6.14
C ARG A 207 -8.32 -12.38 5.84
N LYS A 208 -8.23 -11.99 4.56
CA LYS A 208 -8.01 -10.60 4.15
C LYS A 208 -9.30 -9.83 3.86
N ALA A 209 -10.45 -10.49 3.90
CA ALA A 209 -11.72 -9.90 3.44
C ALA A 209 -12.15 -8.68 4.26
N VAL A 210 -12.07 -8.76 5.60
CA VAL A 210 -12.39 -7.64 6.48
C VAL A 210 -11.45 -6.46 6.23
N ALA A 211 -10.14 -6.72 6.18
CA ALA A 211 -9.14 -5.70 5.91
C ALA A 211 -9.37 -5.01 4.55
N LEU A 212 -9.66 -5.80 3.51
CA LEU A 212 -9.95 -5.28 2.18
C LEU A 212 -11.19 -4.39 2.18
N GLN A 213 -12.30 -4.84 2.80
CA GLN A 213 -13.52 -4.05 2.95
C GLN A 213 -13.24 -2.70 3.63
N LYS A 214 -12.52 -2.72 4.76
CA LYS A 214 -12.20 -1.49 5.51
C LYS A 214 -11.32 -0.54 4.70
N CYS A 215 -10.40 -1.06 3.89
CA CYS A 215 -9.49 -0.24 3.10
C CYS A 215 -10.12 0.34 1.83
N ILE A 216 -11.17 -0.27 1.27
CA ILE A 216 -11.78 0.19 0.01
C ILE A 216 -13.17 0.81 0.16
N GLU A 217 -14.01 0.29 1.07
CA GLU A 217 -15.36 0.80 1.31
C GLU A 217 -15.43 1.73 2.53
N GLY A 218 -14.47 1.60 3.45
CA GLY A 218 -14.28 2.53 4.55
C GLY A 218 -13.62 3.84 4.11
N GLY A 219 -13.63 4.84 4.99
CA GLY A 219 -12.86 6.06 4.79
C GLY A 219 -11.37 5.87 5.11
N VAL A 220 -10.53 6.77 4.60
CA VAL A 220 -9.10 6.84 4.95
C VAL A 220 -8.93 6.91 6.46
N ASN A 221 -8.22 5.94 7.04
CA ASN A 221 -8.10 5.77 8.48
C ASN A 221 -6.76 5.09 8.85
N HIS A 222 -6.02 5.68 9.80
CA HIS A 222 -4.74 5.13 10.27
C HIS A 222 -4.85 3.79 11.01
N MET A 223 -6.06 3.34 11.37
CA MET A 223 -6.30 2.00 11.91
C MET A 223 -6.28 0.91 10.82
N TRP A 224 -6.41 1.31 9.55
CA TRP A 224 -6.36 0.44 8.37
C TRP A 224 -5.42 1.11 7.38
N THR A 225 -4.12 1.03 7.59
CA THR A 225 -3.15 1.94 6.95
C THR A 225 -3.12 1.84 5.42
N LEU A 226 -3.47 0.66 4.87
CA LEU A 226 -3.63 0.49 3.42
C LEU A 226 -4.79 1.35 2.84
N SER A 227 -5.75 1.81 3.64
CA SER A 227 -6.76 2.79 3.21
C SER A 227 -6.14 4.09 2.66
N GLY A 228 -4.88 4.39 3.00
CA GLY A 228 -4.11 5.47 2.38
C GLY A 228 -4.02 5.37 0.85
N LEU A 229 -4.16 4.18 0.26
CA LEU A 229 -4.19 3.97 -1.20
C LEU A 229 -5.34 4.70 -1.90
N GLN A 230 -6.40 5.09 -1.17
CA GLN A 230 -7.47 5.92 -1.72
C GLN A 230 -6.97 7.31 -2.14
N LEU A 231 -5.88 7.79 -1.53
CA LEU A 231 -5.25 9.07 -1.87
C LEU A 231 -4.20 8.93 -2.99
N HIS A 232 -3.81 7.70 -3.33
CA HIS A 232 -2.78 7.43 -4.32
C HIS A 232 -3.30 7.60 -5.75
N ARG A 233 -2.52 8.27 -6.61
CA ARG A 233 -2.94 8.56 -8.00
C ARG A 233 -3.07 7.31 -8.86
N HIS A 234 -2.23 6.30 -8.60
CA HIS A 234 -2.15 5.06 -9.39
C HIS A 234 -2.07 3.83 -8.48
N SER A 235 -3.12 3.60 -7.69
CA SER A 235 -3.27 2.38 -6.88
C SER A 235 -4.05 1.29 -7.63
N MET A 236 -3.58 0.06 -7.52
CA MET A 236 -4.25 -1.15 -7.96
C MET A 236 -4.26 -2.16 -6.82
N ILE A 237 -5.40 -2.78 -6.58
CA ILE A 237 -5.53 -3.93 -5.69
C ILE A 237 -5.92 -5.13 -6.57
N VAL A 238 -5.21 -6.23 -6.42
CA VAL A 238 -5.50 -7.51 -7.06
C VAL A 238 -5.89 -8.49 -5.95
N ALA A 239 -7.08 -9.06 -6.09
CA ALA A 239 -7.69 -9.95 -5.10
C ALA A 239 -8.19 -11.24 -5.76
N ASP A 240 -8.16 -12.33 -5.01
CA ASP A 240 -8.96 -13.52 -5.31
C ASP A 240 -10.42 -13.33 -4.83
N GLU A 241 -11.33 -14.21 -5.26
CA GLU A 241 -12.73 -14.17 -4.83
C GLU A 241 -12.87 -14.21 -3.30
N ASP A 242 -12.09 -15.06 -2.64
CA ASP A 242 -12.14 -15.24 -1.17
C ASP A 242 -11.80 -13.95 -0.42
N ALA A 243 -10.86 -13.14 -0.90
CA ALA A 243 -10.58 -11.83 -0.30
C ALA A 243 -11.73 -10.83 -0.47
N THR A 244 -12.73 -11.10 -1.32
CA THR A 244 -13.87 -10.19 -1.55
C THR A 244 -15.12 -10.50 -0.72
N LEU A 245 -15.09 -11.54 0.14
CA LEU A 245 -16.28 -12.03 0.87
C LEU A 245 -17.01 -10.98 1.71
N GLU A 246 -16.30 -9.98 2.23
CA GLU A 246 -16.87 -8.89 3.04
C GLU A 246 -17.22 -7.64 2.21
N LEU A 247 -16.90 -7.62 0.91
CA LEU A 247 -17.25 -6.52 0.04
C LEU A 247 -18.73 -6.55 -0.31
N GLN A 248 -19.32 -5.38 -0.55
CA GLN A 248 -20.66 -5.32 -1.09
C GLN A 248 -20.69 -5.92 -2.50
N VAL A 249 -21.73 -6.70 -2.79
CA VAL A 249 -21.98 -7.27 -4.12
C VAL A 249 -21.92 -6.19 -5.21
N LYS A 250 -22.41 -4.99 -4.92
CA LYS A 250 -22.37 -3.85 -5.85
C LYS A 250 -20.94 -3.39 -6.14
N THR A 251 -20.06 -3.37 -5.13
CA THR A 251 -18.64 -3.01 -5.27
C THR A 251 -17.93 -3.99 -6.20
N VAL A 252 -18.07 -5.29 -5.95
CA VAL A 252 -17.45 -6.34 -6.79
C VAL A 252 -17.96 -6.26 -8.22
N LYS A 253 -19.29 -6.18 -8.42
CA LYS A 253 -19.89 -6.05 -9.76
C LYS A 253 -19.44 -4.79 -10.50
N TYR A 254 -19.31 -3.67 -9.78
CA TYR A 254 -18.83 -2.42 -10.36
C TYR A 254 -17.41 -2.59 -10.92
N PHE A 255 -16.48 -3.10 -10.11
CA PHE A 255 -15.08 -3.26 -10.52
C PHE A 255 -14.87 -4.30 -11.63
N LYS A 256 -15.57 -5.45 -11.56
CA LYS A 256 -15.58 -6.44 -12.65
C LYS A 256 -16.11 -5.84 -13.96
N SER A 257 -17.19 -5.06 -13.88
CA SER A 257 -17.81 -4.44 -15.06
C SER A 257 -16.90 -3.40 -15.73
N ILE A 258 -16.29 -2.49 -14.96
CA ILE A 258 -15.41 -1.47 -15.55
C ILE A 258 -14.13 -2.09 -16.13
N GLU A 259 -13.58 -3.14 -15.51
CA GLU A 259 -12.43 -3.88 -16.06
C GLU A 259 -12.79 -4.52 -17.40
N GLN A 260 -13.92 -5.22 -17.46
CA GLN A 260 -14.40 -5.89 -18.68
C GLN A 260 -14.61 -4.89 -19.82
N ILE A 261 -15.27 -3.77 -19.55
CA ILE A 261 -15.53 -2.72 -20.55
C ILE A 261 -14.20 -2.11 -21.04
N ALA A 262 -13.29 -1.79 -20.12
CA ALA A 262 -11.98 -1.24 -20.47
C ALA A 262 -11.22 -2.18 -21.43
N ARG A 263 -11.17 -3.48 -21.11
CA ARG A 263 -10.55 -4.51 -21.97
C ARG A 263 -11.19 -4.60 -23.35
N GLN A 264 -12.52 -4.58 -23.43
CA GLN A 264 -13.25 -4.63 -24.72
C GLN A 264 -12.94 -3.41 -25.61
N GLN A 265 -12.65 -2.26 -25.00
CA GLN A 265 -12.25 -1.04 -25.72
C GLN A 265 -10.74 -1.00 -26.03
N GLY A 266 -9.98 -2.04 -25.70
CA GLY A 266 -8.52 -2.04 -25.84
C GLY A 266 -7.83 -1.02 -24.93
N PHE A 267 -8.50 -0.56 -23.87
CA PHE A 267 -7.99 0.41 -22.93
C PHE A 267 -7.52 -0.28 -21.65
N GLU A 268 -6.28 -0.01 -21.25
CA GLU A 268 -5.75 -0.45 -19.96
C GLU A 268 -5.40 0.76 -19.10
N GLN A 269 -6.05 0.88 -17.95
CA GLN A 269 -5.84 1.97 -17.01
C GLN A 269 -4.50 1.82 -16.26
N GLY A 270 -3.37 2.18 -16.87
CA GLY A 270 -2.04 2.19 -16.23
C GLY A 270 -1.50 3.61 -15.97
N LEU A 271 -0.23 3.72 -15.57
CA LEU A 271 0.47 5.03 -15.58
C LEU A 271 0.30 5.71 -16.96
N PRO A 272 0.18 7.04 -17.04
CA PRO A 272 0.29 7.75 -18.31
C PRO A 272 1.62 7.44 -19.01
N ARG A 273 1.62 7.30 -20.35
CA ARG A 273 2.83 6.92 -21.12
C ARG A 273 4.06 7.79 -20.82
N GLY A 274 3.87 9.08 -20.53
CA GLY A 274 4.96 10.00 -20.16
C GLY A 274 5.58 9.72 -18.79
N LEU A 275 4.84 9.10 -17.86
CA LEU A 275 5.35 8.66 -16.57
C LEU A 275 5.88 7.21 -16.60
N ARG A 276 5.57 6.43 -17.65
CA ARG A 276 6.07 5.06 -17.85
C ARG A 276 7.53 4.98 -18.32
N LYS A 277 8.07 6.06 -18.91
CA LYS A 277 9.44 6.07 -19.47
C LYS A 277 10.52 6.55 -18.48
N GLY A 278 10.19 6.73 -17.20
CA GLY A 278 11.09 7.36 -16.23
C GLY A 278 11.49 8.79 -16.64
N LYS A 279 12.31 9.47 -15.84
CA LYS A 279 12.90 10.76 -16.23
C LYS A 279 14.05 10.53 -17.23
N GLY A 280 13.74 10.22 -18.48
CA GLY A 280 14.71 10.24 -19.58
C GLY A 280 14.70 11.59 -20.30
N GLU A 281 15.85 12.27 -20.34
CA GLU A 281 16.20 13.41 -21.20
C GLU A 281 15.05 14.35 -21.63
N ASN A 282 14.51 15.08 -20.67
CA ASN A 282 14.08 16.46 -20.78
C ASN A 282 13.48 16.81 -19.42
N GLY A 283 14.29 17.46 -18.58
CA GLY A 283 13.80 18.16 -17.40
C GLY A 283 12.87 19.28 -17.85
N VAL A 284 11.64 18.95 -18.21
CA VAL A 284 10.56 19.92 -18.24
C VAL A 284 10.25 20.18 -16.77
N HIS A 285 10.86 21.24 -16.24
CA HIS A 285 10.25 21.97 -15.16
C HIS A 285 8.78 22.15 -15.51
N VAL A 286 7.87 21.52 -14.75
CA VAL A 286 6.45 21.84 -14.82
C VAL A 286 6.25 23.19 -14.15
N ASN A 287 6.76 24.24 -14.77
CA ASN A 287 6.19 25.58 -14.72
C ASN A 287 5.31 25.71 -15.95
N GLY A 288 4.19 24.98 -15.95
CA GLY A 288 3.20 24.98 -17.02
C GLY A 288 1.87 25.45 -16.46
N SER A 289 1.69 26.76 -16.45
CA SER A 289 0.37 27.38 -16.34
C SER A 289 -0.57 26.75 -17.37
N VAL A 290 -1.67 26.17 -16.90
CA VAL A 290 -2.77 25.74 -17.76
C VAL A 290 -3.33 26.98 -18.46
N VAL A 291 -3.07 27.12 -19.75
CA VAL A 291 -3.75 28.11 -20.58
C VAL A 291 -5.16 27.59 -20.86
N VAL A 292 -6.11 28.03 -20.05
CA VAL A 292 -7.54 27.84 -20.31
C VAL A 292 -7.95 28.91 -21.31
N ASN A 293 -8.21 28.51 -22.56
CA ASN A 293 -8.88 29.37 -23.52
C ASN A 293 -10.28 29.72 -22.98
N GLY A 294 -10.50 31.03 -22.85
CA GLY A 294 -11.52 31.59 -21.97
C GLY A 294 -12.95 31.18 -22.27
N VAL A 295 -13.64 30.75 -21.22
CA VAL A 295 -15.02 31.15 -20.92
C VAL A 295 -15.11 31.35 -19.40
N HIS A 296 -15.47 32.58 -19.01
CA HIS A 296 -15.73 33.12 -17.66
C HIS A 296 -15.51 32.21 -16.44
N SER A 297 -14.34 32.35 -15.79
CA SER A 297 -14.18 32.04 -14.37
C SER A 297 -14.38 33.33 -13.55
N PRO A 298 -15.15 33.30 -12.43
CA PRO A 298 -15.32 34.48 -11.59
C PRO A 298 -13.99 34.88 -10.97
N VAL A 299 -13.66 36.17 -11.08
CA VAL A 299 -12.44 36.77 -10.52
C VAL A 299 -12.46 36.63 -9.01
N ALA A 300 -11.44 35.98 -8.44
CA ALA A 300 -11.21 36.00 -7.00
C ALA A 300 -10.88 37.45 -6.59
N LEU A 301 -11.79 38.09 -5.87
CA LEU A 301 -11.54 39.37 -5.22
C LEU A 301 -10.40 39.18 -4.20
N LYS A 302 -9.46 40.14 -4.16
CA LYS A 302 -8.40 40.18 -3.14
C LYS A 302 -9.01 39.96 -1.74
N PRO A 303 -8.38 39.18 -0.85
CA PRO A 303 -8.86 39.06 0.51
C PRO A 303 -8.86 40.45 1.14
N ALA A 304 -10.04 40.88 1.62
CA ALA A 304 -10.12 42.05 2.47
C ALA A 304 -9.27 41.80 3.71
N ASN A 305 -8.51 42.80 4.17
CA ASN A 305 -7.87 42.76 5.47
C ASN A 305 -8.97 42.60 6.52
N ILE A 306 -9.12 41.39 7.06
CA ILE A 306 -10.01 41.14 8.16
C ILE A 306 -9.21 41.47 9.41
N ASP A 307 -9.41 42.68 9.92
CA ASP A 307 -8.98 43.02 11.28
C ASP A 307 -9.50 41.95 12.24
N ALA A 308 -8.60 41.49 13.11
CA ALA A 308 -8.80 40.39 14.05
C ALA A 308 -9.88 40.70 15.12
N TYR A 309 -11.14 40.80 14.68
CA TYR A 309 -12.27 41.06 15.55
C TYR A 309 -12.85 39.79 16.19
N LEU A 310 -12.45 38.60 15.70
CA LEU A 310 -12.90 37.30 16.23
C LEU A 310 -12.11 36.80 17.46
N LEU A 311 -11.08 37.53 17.91
CA LEU A 311 -10.30 37.17 19.11
C LEU A 311 -10.64 38.01 20.35
N ARG A 312 -11.69 38.85 20.31
CA ARG A 312 -12.17 39.54 21.51
C ARG A 312 -13.29 38.74 22.18
N ALA A 313 -12.96 38.08 23.28
CA ALA A 313 -13.95 37.68 24.27
C ALA A 313 -14.57 38.94 24.88
N ASN A 314 -15.76 39.34 24.43
CA ASN A 314 -16.62 40.26 25.17
C ASN A 314 -18.11 40.13 24.77
N SER A 315 -18.89 39.64 25.74
CA SER A 315 -20.33 39.92 26.00
C SER A 315 -21.40 39.10 25.24
N PRO A 316 -22.66 39.05 25.75
CA PRO A 316 -23.11 38.09 26.76
C PRO A 316 -24.26 37.23 26.19
N VAL A 317 -23.98 35.99 25.80
CA VAL A 317 -25.01 35.04 25.35
C VAL A 317 -24.94 33.77 26.19
N LEU A 318 -24.90 33.94 27.51
CA LEU A 318 -25.04 32.86 28.50
C LEU A 318 -26.35 33.04 29.29
N ALA A 319 -27.48 33.14 28.59
CA ALA A 319 -28.78 33.29 29.26
C ALA A 319 -29.95 32.53 28.61
N GLN A 320 -29.71 31.53 27.75
CA GLN A 320 -30.75 30.56 27.40
C GLN A 320 -30.15 29.16 27.27
N PRO A 321 -30.65 28.15 28.01
CA PRO A 321 -30.22 26.77 27.80
C PRO A 321 -30.82 26.30 26.48
N THR A 322 -29.98 26.17 25.45
CA THR A 322 -30.37 25.49 24.21
C THR A 322 -30.71 24.05 24.55
N SER A 323 -31.99 23.68 24.48
CA SER A 323 -32.45 22.31 24.68
C SER A 323 -31.81 21.41 23.63
N ARG A 324 -30.86 20.56 24.03
CA ARG A 324 -30.42 19.44 23.19
C ARG A 324 -31.61 18.48 23.02
N SER A 325 -31.87 18.04 21.80
CA SER A 325 -32.76 16.92 21.53
C SER A 325 -32.23 15.67 22.25
N VAL A 326 -32.96 15.19 23.24
CA VAL A 326 -32.67 13.94 23.95
C VAL A 326 -33.11 12.79 23.06
N THR A 327 -32.17 11.92 22.68
CA THR A 327 -32.51 10.64 22.04
C THR A 327 -33.27 9.79 23.08
N PRO A 328 -34.50 9.33 22.80
CA PRO A 328 -35.23 8.50 23.75
C PRO A 328 -34.48 7.18 23.96
N GLU A 329 -34.42 6.71 25.21
CA GLU A 329 -33.84 5.39 25.51
C GLU A 329 -34.62 4.28 24.78
N PRO A 330 -33.93 3.27 24.23
CA PRO A 330 -34.61 2.15 23.59
C PRO A 330 -35.42 1.37 24.62
N THR A 331 -36.74 1.31 24.43
CA THR A 331 -37.59 0.37 25.15
C THR A 331 -37.20 -1.05 24.75
N LEU A 332 -36.61 -1.79 25.68
CA LEU A 332 -36.28 -3.21 25.51
C LEU A 332 -37.58 -4.02 25.42
N ASP A 333 -38.00 -4.30 24.20
CA ASP A 333 -39.11 -5.19 23.91
C ASP A 333 -38.66 -6.64 24.12
N SER A 334 -39.18 -7.25 25.18
CA SER A 334 -38.98 -8.66 25.49
C SER A 334 -40.16 -9.45 24.93
N MET A 335 -39.86 -10.46 24.09
CA MET A 335 -40.87 -11.39 23.55
C MET A 335 -41.74 -12.05 24.64
N GLY A 336 -41.24 -12.14 25.89
CA GLY A 336 -41.99 -12.67 27.02
C GLY A 336 -43.13 -11.77 27.52
N SER A 337 -43.11 -10.48 27.19
CA SER A 337 -44.18 -9.53 27.56
C SER A 337 -45.43 -9.64 26.68
N ARG A 338 -45.35 -10.38 25.57
CA ARG A 338 -46.41 -10.51 24.56
C ARG A 338 -47.26 -11.79 24.72
N VAL A 339 -46.99 -12.60 25.74
CA VAL A 339 -47.76 -13.82 26.03
C VAL A 339 -48.81 -13.50 27.09
N VAL A 340 -50.08 -13.51 26.70
CA VAL A 340 -51.20 -13.40 27.64
C VAL A 340 -51.25 -14.69 28.45
N LYS A 341 -51.13 -14.60 29.78
CA LYS A 341 -51.34 -15.74 30.67
C LYS A 341 -52.80 -16.18 30.58
N ALA A 342 -53.02 -17.41 30.14
CA ALA A 342 -54.31 -18.09 30.18
C ALA A 342 -54.68 -18.52 31.60
#